data_AF-A0A6P0VWY7-F1
#
_entry.id   AF-A0A6P0VWY7-F1
#
_cell.length_a   1.000
_cell.length_b   1.000
_cell.length_c   1.000
_cell.angle_alpha   90.00
_cell.angle_beta   90.00
_cell.angle_gamma   90.00
#
_symmetry.space_group_name_H-M   'P 1'
#
loop_
_entity.id
_entity.type
_entity.pdbx_description
1 polymer ?
#
loop_
_entity_poly.entity_id
_entity_poly.type
_entity_poly.pdbx_seq_one_letter_code
_entity_poly.pdbx_strand_id
1 'polypeptide(L)' 'MNADARSNTSRTDWARIDAMRDEDIDTSDIPPLSEEFFTKAQLRMPQSAVTTTVDRST' A
#
# COMPACT_ATOMS: atom_id res chain seq x y z
N MET A 1 10.93 8.14 -30.73
CA MET A 1 10.42 7.86 -29.37
C MET A 1 9.54 6.63 -29.50
N ASN A 2 9.95 5.49 -28.94
CA ASN A 2 9.17 4.24 -29.02
C ASN A 2 8.04 4.30 -28.00
N ALA A 3 6.80 4.33 -28.50
CA ALA A 3 5.57 4.53 -27.75
C ALA A 3 5.02 3.21 -27.19
N ASP A 4 5.89 2.24 -26.88
CA ASP A 4 5.50 1.00 -26.19
C ASP A 4 5.36 1.27 -24.69
N ALA A 5 4.48 2.22 -24.36
CA ALA A 5 3.97 2.37 -23.01
C ALA A 5 3.17 1.10 -22.71
N ARG A 6 3.76 0.22 -21.89
CA ARG A 6 3.12 -0.93 -21.26
C ARG A 6 1.66 -0.60 -20.99
N SER A 7 0.72 -1.22 -21.71
CA SER A 7 -0.70 -1.10 -21.45
C SER A 7 -1.00 -1.75 -20.10
N ASN A 8 -0.79 -1.00 -19.03
CA ASN A 8 -1.03 -1.42 -17.65
C ASN A 8 -2.54 -1.34 -17.35
N THR A 9 -3.34 -1.86 -18.28
CA THR A 9 -4.78 -1.95 -18.08
C THR A 9 -5.00 -3.11 -17.14
N SER A 10 -5.42 -2.76 -15.92
CA SER A 10 -5.78 -3.75 -14.91
C SER A 10 -6.82 -4.70 -15.48
N ARG A 11 -6.60 -6.01 -15.30
CA ARG A 11 -7.58 -7.06 -15.63
C ARG A 11 -8.62 -7.25 -14.52
N THR A 12 -8.54 -6.47 -13.45
CA THR A 12 -9.51 -6.49 -12.36
C THR A 12 -10.86 -5.98 -12.87
N ASP A 13 -11.91 -6.72 -12.56
CA ASP A 13 -13.28 -6.24 -12.73
C ASP A 13 -13.60 -5.19 -11.66
N TRP A 14 -13.32 -3.93 -11.99
CA TRP A 14 -13.54 -2.80 -11.09
C TRP A 14 -15.02 -2.47 -10.88
N ALA A 15 -15.88 -2.73 -11.88
CA ALA A 15 -17.32 -2.49 -11.75
C ALA A 15 -17.92 -3.41 -10.68
N ARG A 16 -17.46 -4.67 -10.61
CA ARG A 16 -17.85 -5.60 -9.54
C ARG A 16 -17.38 -5.13 -8.16
N ILE A 17 -16.17 -4.59 -8.03
CA ILE A 17 -15.65 -4.08 -6.76
C ILE A 17 -16.40 -2.83 -6.31
N ASP A 18 -16.69 -1.91 -7.23
CA ASP A 18 -17.42 -0.66 -6.93
C ASP A 18 -18.86 -0.91 -6.43
N ALA A 19 -19.51 -1.96 -6.95
CA ALA A 19 -20.86 -2.36 -6.53
C ALA A 19 -20.90 -3.23 -5.27
N MET A 20 -19.75 -3.69 -4.75
CA MET A 20 -19.69 -4.59 -3.59
C MET A 20 -19.91 -3.82 -2.29
N ARG A 21 -20.72 -4.37 -1.38
CA ARG A 21 -20.89 -3.79 -0.04
C ARG A 21 -19.83 -4.33 0.90
N ASP A 22 -19.58 -3.60 1.99
CA ASP A 22 -18.57 -3.96 2.97
C ASP A 22 -18.83 -5.35 3.59
N GLU A 23 -20.11 -5.69 3.84
CA GLU A 23 -20.50 -6.98 4.43
C GLU A 23 -20.31 -8.18 3.48
N ASP A 24 -20.17 -7.92 2.17
CA ASP A 24 -19.92 -8.95 1.18
C ASP A 24 -18.42 -9.33 1.12
N ILE A 25 -17.54 -8.59 1.80
CA ILE A 25 -16.10 -8.85 1.89
C ILE A 25 -15.84 -9.88 2.99
N ASP A 26 -15.26 -11.02 2.61
CA ASP A 26 -14.83 -12.05 3.58
C ASP A 26 -13.56 -11.60 4.30
N THR A 27 -13.69 -11.28 5.59
CA THR A 27 -12.57 -10.96 6.48
C THR A 27 -12.36 -12.02 7.55
N SER A 28 -12.88 -13.24 7.36
CA SER A 28 -12.82 -14.30 8.38
C SER A 28 -11.40 -14.75 8.72
N ASP A 29 -10.45 -14.52 7.82
CA ASP A 29 -9.01 -14.80 7.99
C ASP A 29 -8.25 -13.67 8.70
N ILE A 30 -8.83 -12.46 8.76
CA ILE A 30 -8.21 -11.27 9.37
C ILE A 30 -9.11 -10.81 10.53
N PRO A 31 -9.01 -11.45 11.72
CA PRO A 31 -9.84 -11.09 12.85
C PRO A 31 -9.50 -9.67 13.37
N PRO A 32 -10.48 -8.98 13.99
CA PRO A 32 -10.24 -7.68 14.62
C PRO A 32 -9.14 -7.75 15.68
N LEU A 33 -8.30 -6.71 15.73
CA LEU A 33 -7.24 -6.60 16.73
C LEU A 33 -7.83 -6.24 18.10
N SER A 34 -7.34 -6.89 19.16
CA SER A 34 -7.79 -6.64 20.54
C SER A 34 -7.23 -5.33 21.10
N GLU A 35 -7.86 -4.78 22.13
CA GLU A 35 -7.35 -3.59 22.84
C GLU A 35 -5.94 -3.83 23.42
N GLU A 36 -5.66 -5.06 23.87
CA GLU A 36 -4.33 -5.46 24.37
C GLU A 36 -3.22 -5.33 23.32
N PHE A 37 -3.54 -5.53 22.04
CA PHE A 37 -2.60 -5.31 20.94
C PHE A 37 -2.19 -3.84 20.89
N PHE A 38 -3.17 -2.92 20.99
CA PHE A 38 -2.93 -1.49 20.92
C PHE A 38 -2.26 -0.92 22.18
N THR A 39 -2.49 -1.50 23.37
CA THR A 39 -1.81 -1.09 24.61
C THR A 39 -0.29 -1.18 24.52
N LYS A 40 0.24 -2.11 23.71
CA LYS A 40 1.69 -2.29 23.50
C LYS A 40 2.20 -1.61 22.24
N ALA A 41 1.33 -1.02 21.42
CA ALA A 41 1.71 -0.40 20.16
C ALA A 41 2.55 0.86 20.43
N GLN A 42 3.68 0.98 19.73
CA GLN A 42 4.56 2.14 19.82
C GLN A 42 4.66 2.83 18.46
N LEU A 43 4.42 4.14 18.43
CA LEU A 43 4.60 4.96 17.24
C LEU A 43 6.09 5.12 16.94
N ARG A 44 6.52 4.72 15.74
CA ARG A 44 7.88 4.98 15.25
C ARG A 44 7.84 6.06 14.17
N MET A 45 8.41 7.21 14.49
CA MET A 45 8.59 8.28 13.50
C MET A 45 9.76 7.94 12.56
N PRO A 46 9.64 8.22 11.25
CA PRO A 46 10.76 8.10 10.33
C PRO A 46 11.86 9.10 10.71
N GLN A 47 13.12 8.73 10.49
CA GLN A 47 14.22 9.67 10.61
C GLN A 47 14.15 10.68 9.46
N SER A 48 14.61 11.91 9.73
CA SER A 48 14.73 12.95 8.71
C SER A 48 15.55 12.44 7.53
N ALA A 49 15.11 12.74 6.31
CA ALA A 49 15.81 12.35 5.10
C ALA A 49 17.23 12.94 5.08
N VAL A 50 18.22 12.11 4.78
CA VAL A 50 19.61 12.56 4.60
C VAL A 50 19.83 12.83 3.11
N THR A 51 20.28 14.05 2.79
CA THR A 51 20.67 14.42 1.43
C THR A 51 22.12 13.97 1.20
N THR A 52 22.34 13.04 0.26
CA THR A 52 23.68 12.60 -0.15
C THR A 52 24.01 13.16 -1.52
N THR A 53 25.13 13.85 -1.64
CA THR A 53 25.71 14.27 -2.92
C THR A 53 26.65 13.18 -3.43
N VAL A 54 26.41 12.66 -4.63
CA VAL A 54 27.34 11.76 -5.31
C VAL A 54 28.34 12.61 -6.09
N ASP A 55 29.60 12.62 -5.66
CA ASP A 55 30.69 13.20 -6.45
C ASP A 55 31.01 12.28 -7.63
N ARG A 56 30.95 12.83 -8.84
CA ARG A 56 31.37 12.13 -10.05
C ARG A 56 32.76 12.64 -10.43
N SER A 57 33.80 12.02 -9.87
CA SER A 57 35.17 12.25 -10.30
C SER A 57 35.32 11.79 -11.77
N THR A 58 35.71 12.72 -12.65
CA THR A 58 35.99 12.46 -14.08
C THR A 58 37.45 12.10 -14.27
#